data_AF-A0A2D7XDF8-F1
#
_entry.id   AF-A0A2D7XDF8-F1
#
_cell.length_a   1.000
_cell.length_b   1.000
_cell.length_c   1.000
_cell.angle_alpha   90.00
_cell.angle_beta   90.00
_cell.angle_gamma   90.00
#
_symmetry.space_group_name_H-M   'P 1'
#
loop_
_entity.id
_entity.type
_entity.pdbx_description
1 polymer ?
#
loop_
_entity_poly.entity_id
_entity_poly.type
_entity_poly.pdbx_seq_one_letter_code
_entity_poly.pdbx_strand_id
1 'polypeptide(L)'
;MPRNKAPDSNPPDNSTWHALSADDTRSVLKTSDQGLTESEATKRLQETGLNQLAAPHKRGALQRFFAQFHNILLYIMLVAAVVTAIFQHWIDTGVLVAAVVVNAVIGFIQEGKAESALDAIRNMLSPRATVIREGRRCEIEAANLVSGDLVVLNPGDRVPADIRLFKVKTLKVEEAALTGESVPVEKHADAVQADASLGDRYGMAYAGTLVVNGQATGWVVATGANTELGNINKMLAAIGDVGTPMMRQINHFSYLLALVILVVATLVFFFGTAVRGESLINMFMLVVALVAAAIPEGLPAIMTVTLALGVQRMARQHAIIRRL
;
A
#
# COMPACT_ATOMS: atom_id res chain seq x y z
N MET A 1 3.40 -50.48 26.20
CA MET A 1 4.04 -49.77 25.08
C MET A 1 3.03 -49.61 23.95
N PRO A 2 2.46 -48.41 23.71
CA PRO A 2 1.71 -48.16 22.50
C PRO A 2 2.64 -47.61 21.41
N ARG A 3 2.48 -48.13 20.19
CA ARG A 3 3.26 -47.83 19.00
C ARG A 3 3.07 -46.38 18.57
N ASN A 4 4.19 -45.70 18.33
CA ASN A 4 4.28 -44.38 17.73
C ASN A 4 3.74 -44.45 16.29
N LYS A 5 2.63 -43.77 16.01
CA LYS A 5 2.08 -43.60 14.67
C LYS A 5 2.84 -42.43 14.04
N ALA A 6 3.50 -42.66 12.90
CA ALA A 6 4.11 -41.58 12.14
C ALA A 6 3.05 -40.52 11.80
N PRO A 7 3.33 -39.21 11.93
CA PRO A 7 2.36 -38.19 11.56
C PRO A 7 2.18 -38.19 10.03
N ASP A 8 0.91 -38.13 9.62
CA ASP A 8 0.50 -38.03 8.23
C ASP A 8 1.15 -36.81 7.55
N SER A 9 1.55 -37.00 6.29
CA SER A 9 2.36 -36.10 5.47
C SER A 9 1.60 -34.90 4.90
N ASN A 10 0.74 -34.24 5.69
CA ASN A 10 0.22 -32.92 5.36
C ASN A 10 1.15 -31.86 5.98
N PRO A 11 1.48 -30.77 5.26
CA PRO A 11 2.14 -29.65 5.89
C PRO A 11 1.27 -29.19 7.08
N PRO A 12 1.87 -28.93 8.25
CA PRO A 12 1.14 -28.45 9.41
C PRO A 12 0.34 -27.22 9.01
N ASP A 13 -0.89 -27.10 9.52
CA ASP A 13 -1.59 -25.82 9.50
C ASP A 13 -0.63 -24.75 10.02
N ASN A 14 -0.63 -23.57 9.39
CA ASN A 14 0.34 -22.49 9.63
C ASN A 14 0.44 -22.04 11.10
N SER A 15 -0.46 -22.53 11.96
CA SER A 15 -0.59 -22.24 13.38
C SER A 15 0.26 -23.09 14.31
N THR A 16 0.97 -24.14 13.88
CA THR A 16 1.64 -25.09 14.82
C THR A 16 3.16 -25.14 14.76
N TRP A 17 3.81 -24.23 14.04
CA TRP A 17 5.28 -24.17 13.95
C TRP A 17 6.00 -24.07 15.30
N HIS A 18 5.36 -23.45 16.30
CA HIS A 18 5.89 -23.33 17.67
C HIS A 18 6.00 -24.68 18.41
N ALA A 19 5.19 -25.67 18.02
CA ALA A 19 5.17 -26.99 18.64
C ALA A 19 6.17 -27.98 18.02
N LEU A 20 6.76 -27.61 16.88
CA LEU A 20 7.76 -28.44 16.22
C LEU A 20 9.15 -28.23 16.81
N SER A 21 9.91 -29.31 16.87
CA SER A 21 11.35 -29.23 17.14
C SER A 21 12.08 -28.55 15.98
N ALA A 22 13.32 -28.13 16.21
CA ALA A 22 14.15 -27.53 15.17
C ALA A 22 14.38 -28.49 13.99
N ASP A 23 14.60 -29.77 14.27
CA ASP A 23 14.83 -30.80 13.25
C ASP A 23 13.57 -31.09 12.44
N ASP A 24 12.41 -31.18 13.10
CA ASP A 24 11.13 -31.38 12.42
C ASP A 24 10.81 -30.18 11.52
N THR A 25 10.98 -28.95 12.04
CA THR A 25 10.78 -27.71 11.26
C THR A 25 11.64 -27.71 10.01
N ARG A 26 12.93 -28.07 10.15
CA ARG A 26 13.87 -28.15 9.03
C ARG A 26 13.42 -29.17 7.98
N SER A 27 12.94 -30.34 8.43
CA SER A 27 12.48 -31.40 7.54
C SER A 27 11.23 -30.99 6.74
N VAL A 28 10.27 -30.33 7.39
CA VAL A 28 9.03 -29.85 6.76
C VAL A 28 9.33 -28.72 5.76
N LEU A 29 10.18 -27.76 6.14
CA LEU A 29 10.59 -26.65 5.25
C LEU A 29 11.56 -27.07 4.14
N LYS A 30 12.06 -28.32 4.19
CA LYS A 30 13.07 -28.87 3.27
C LYS A 30 14.26 -27.92 3.11
N THR A 31 14.83 -27.48 4.23
CA THR A 31 15.92 -26.50 4.28
C THR A 31 17.18 -27.07 4.97
N SER A 32 18.27 -26.33 4.90
CA SER A 32 19.58 -26.73 5.43
C SER A 32 20.13 -25.75 6.46
N ASP A 33 21.11 -26.19 7.24
CA ASP A 33 21.83 -25.31 8.19
C ASP A 33 22.69 -24.26 7.48
N GLN A 34 22.96 -24.47 6.18
CA GLN A 34 23.62 -23.51 5.29
C GLN A 34 22.60 -22.61 4.56
N GLY A 35 21.32 -22.72 4.89
CA GLY A 35 20.22 -22.01 4.23
C GLY A 35 19.84 -22.59 2.87
N LEU A 36 19.04 -21.82 2.12
CA LEU A 36 18.57 -22.18 0.78
C LEU A 36 19.63 -21.83 -0.28
N THR A 37 19.51 -22.47 -1.45
CA THR A 37 20.23 -22.03 -2.66
C THR A 37 19.48 -20.87 -3.32
N GLU A 38 20.19 -20.06 -4.10
CA GLU A 38 19.58 -18.90 -4.79
C GLU A 38 18.48 -19.36 -5.77
N SER A 39 18.69 -20.50 -6.42
CA SER A 39 17.73 -21.11 -7.36
C SER A 39 16.44 -21.55 -6.65
N GLU A 40 16.56 -22.25 -5.50
CA GLU A 40 15.40 -22.69 -4.73
C GLU A 40 14.65 -21.50 -4.13
N ALA A 41 15.36 -20.49 -3.63
CA ALA A 41 14.74 -19.27 -3.13
C ALA A 41 13.95 -18.55 -4.23
N THR A 42 14.52 -18.43 -5.43
CA THR A 42 13.85 -17.81 -6.59
C THR A 42 12.62 -18.60 -7.00
N LYS A 43 12.70 -19.93 -7.03
CA LYS A 43 11.57 -20.81 -7.34
C LYS A 43 10.42 -20.63 -6.33
N ARG A 44 10.72 -20.67 -5.03
CA ARG A 44 9.72 -20.44 -3.98
C ARG A 44 9.11 -19.06 -4.06
N LEU A 45 9.91 -18.04 -4.41
CA LEU A 45 9.43 -16.67 -4.57
C LEU A 45 8.41 -16.55 -5.72
N GLN A 46 8.62 -17.29 -6.82
CA GLN A 46 7.65 -17.35 -7.93
C GLN A 46 6.37 -18.08 -7.54
N GLU A 47 6.45 -19.11 -6.70
CA GLU A 47 5.29 -19.90 -6.26
C GLU A 47 4.46 -19.19 -5.18
N THR A 48 5.11 -18.55 -4.20
CA THR A 48 4.46 -17.95 -3.02
C THR A 48 4.25 -16.44 -3.13
N GLY A 49 5.00 -15.77 -4.01
CA GLY A 49 5.01 -14.31 -4.13
C GLY A 49 5.90 -13.63 -3.09
N LEU A 50 5.93 -12.29 -3.17
CA LEU A 50 6.76 -11.46 -2.28
C LEU A 50 6.30 -11.56 -0.82
N ASN A 51 7.24 -11.46 0.13
CA ASN A 51 6.98 -11.23 1.54
C ASN A 51 6.48 -9.78 1.77
N GLN A 52 5.28 -9.51 1.29
CA GLN A 52 4.60 -8.25 1.43
C GLN A 52 3.13 -8.50 1.73
N LEU A 53 2.52 -7.61 2.50
CA LEU A 53 1.08 -7.56 2.60
C LEU A 53 0.54 -7.10 1.25
N ALA A 54 -0.55 -7.72 0.78
CA ALA A 54 -1.15 -7.37 -0.50
C ALA A 54 -1.36 -5.85 -0.58
N ALA A 55 -0.66 -5.19 -1.50
CA ALA A 55 -0.88 -3.78 -1.76
C ALA A 55 -2.32 -3.60 -2.24
N PRO A 56 -3.01 -2.52 -1.85
CA PRO A 56 -4.31 -2.21 -2.45
C PRO A 56 -4.17 -2.18 -3.97
N HIS A 57 -5.14 -2.76 -4.68
CA HIS A 57 -5.10 -2.87 -6.14
C HIS A 57 -4.87 -1.48 -6.74
N LYS A 58 -3.72 -1.28 -7.39
CA LYS A 58 -3.45 -0.06 -8.15
C LYS A 58 -4.44 -0.02 -9.32
N ARG A 59 -5.14 1.10 -9.49
CA ARG A 59 -6.04 1.31 -10.64
C ARG A 59 -5.20 1.24 -11.92
N GLY A 60 -5.64 0.47 -12.91
CA GLY A 60 -4.93 0.35 -14.19
C GLY A 60 -4.84 1.69 -14.93
N ALA A 61 -3.82 1.91 -15.77
CA ALA A 61 -3.61 3.19 -16.46
C ALA A 61 -4.84 3.67 -17.26
N LEU A 62 -5.53 2.75 -17.95
CA LEU A 62 -6.79 3.04 -18.65
C LEU A 62 -7.91 3.41 -17.68
N GLN A 63 -8.02 2.69 -16.56
CA GLN A 63 -9.02 2.99 -15.53
C GLN A 63 -8.79 4.35 -14.88
N ARG A 64 -7.52 4.75 -14.68
CA ARG A 64 -7.14 6.08 -14.19
C ARG A 64 -7.51 7.17 -15.19
N PHE A 65 -7.21 6.94 -16.48
CA PHE A 65 -7.61 7.85 -17.55
C PHE A 65 -9.14 8.04 -17.60
N PHE A 66 -9.93 6.97 -17.55
CA PHE A 66 -11.39 7.07 -17.51
C PHE A 66 -11.94 7.63 -16.18
N ALA A 67 -11.22 7.46 -15.08
CA ALA A 67 -11.58 8.09 -13.82
C ALA A 67 -11.46 9.62 -13.87
N GLN A 68 -10.58 10.17 -14.73
CA GLN A 68 -10.53 11.63 -14.96
C GLN A 68 -11.85 12.16 -15.54
N PHE A 69 -12.57 11.36 -16.33
CA PHE A 69 -13.89 11.74 -16.88
C PHE A 69 -15.03 11.69 -15.87
N HIS A 70 -14.84 11.09 -14.68
CA HIS A 70 -15.84 11.07 -13.60
C HIS A 70 -15.82 12.36 -12.78
N ASN A 71 -15.64 13.50 -13.44
CA ASN A 71 -15.72 14.82 -12.85
C ASN A 71 -16.97 15.53 -13.40
N ILE A 72 -17.84 15.98 -12.50
CA ILE A 72 -19.10 16.66 -12.86
C ILE A 72 -18.88 17.85 -13.80
N LEU A 73 -17.73 18.53 -13.70
CA LEU A 73 -17.39 19.66 -14.55
C LEU A 73 -16.97 19.23 -15.96
N LEU A 74 -16.28 18.09 -16.10
CA LEU A 74 -15.99 17.51 -17.42
C LEU A 74 -17.27 17.04 -18.11
N TYR A 75 -18.24 16.51 -17.36
CA TYR A 75 -19.56 16.23 -17.92
C TYR A 75 -20.27 17.49 -18.40
N ILE A 76 -20.19 18.60 -17.65
CA ILE A 76 -20.75 19.89 -18.08
C ILE A 76 -20.09 20.37 -19.38
N MET A 77 -18.76 20.27 -19.50
CA MET A 77 -18.04 20.63 -20.73
C MET A 77 -18.39 19.72 -21.91
N LEU A 78 -18.52 18.41 -21.67
CA LEU A 78 -18.92 17.44 -22.69
C LEU A 78 -20.35 17.71 -23.19
N VAL A 79 -21.28 17.98 -22.26
CA VAL A 79 -22.65 18.38 -22.58
C VAL A 79 -22.66 19.70 -23.36
N ALA A 80 -21.86 20.69 -22.95
CA ALA A 80 -21.76 21.95 -23.67
C ALA A 80 -21.21 21.77 -25.10
N ALA A 81 -20.18 20.94 -25.28
CA ALA A 81 -19.63 20.60 -26.59
C ALA A 81 -20.67 19.93 -27.50
N VAL A 82 -21.51 19.04 -26.93
CA VAL A 82 -22.63 18.43 -27.67
C VAL A 82 -23.67 19.47 -28.05
N VAL A 83 -24.04 20.36 -27.13
CA VAL A 83 -24.99 21.45 -27.41
C VAL A 83 -24.46 22.37 -28.52
N THR A 84 -23.21 22.82 -28.45
CA THR A 84 -22.62 23.68 -29.51
C THR A 84 -22.55 22.99 -30.86
N ALA A 85 -22.30 21.67 -30.88
CA ALA A 85 -22.28 20.88 -32.11
C ALA A 85 -23.66 20.82 -32.78
N ILE A 86 -24.73 20.69 -31.98
CA ILE A 86 -26.12 20.69 -32.48
C ILE A 86 -26.46 22.01 -33.17
N PHE A 87 -25.96 23.14 -32.65
CA PHE A 87 -26.14 24.47 -33.25
C PHE A 87 -25.16 24.75 -34.40
N GLN A 88 -24.41 23.75 -34.88
CA GLN A 88 -23.43 23.84 -35.97
C GLN A 88 -22.29 24.85 -35.73
N HIS A 89 -21.98 25.16 -34.47
CA HIS A 89 -20.81 25.94 -34.09
C HIS A 89 -19.57 25.04 -34.03
N TRP A 90 -19.07 24.63 -35.20
CA TRP A 90 -17.97 23.66 -35.32
C TRP A 90 -16.65 24.15 -34.73
N ILE A 91 -16.36 25.45 -34.83
CA ILE A 91 -15.14 26.05 -34.28
C ILE A 91 -15.18 26.00 -32.74
N ASP A 92 -16.26 26.48 -32.13
CA ASP A 92 -16.42 26.50 -30.66
C ASP A 92 -16.47 25.08 -30.09
N THR A 93 -17.13 24.16 -30.78
CA THR A 93 -17.13 22.72 -30.45
C THR A 93 -15.71 22.15 -30.48
N GLY A 94 -14.94 22.46 -31.53
CA GLY A 94 -13.55 22.02 -31.65
C GLY A 94 -12.68 22.54 -30.50
N VAL A 95 -12.86 23.81 -30.11
CA VAL A 95 -12.14 24.41 -28.97
C VAL A 95 -12.50 23.70 -27.65
N LEU A 96 -13.78 23.44 -27.40
CA LEU A 96 -14.23 22.74 -26.18
C LEU A 96 -13.70 21.30 -26.11
N VAL A 97 -13.77 20.55 -27.22
CA VAL A 97 -13.25 19.19 -27.28
C VAL A 97 -11.73 19.17 -27.10
N ALA A 98 -11.01 20.11 -27.74
CA ALA A 98 -9.57 20.25 -27.55
C ALA A 98 -9.21 20.56 -26.09
N ALA A 99 -9.93 21.48 -25.44
CA ALA A 99 -9.72 21.81 -24.03
C ALA A 99 -9.94 20.60 -23.12
N VAL A 100 -11.01 19.82 -23.34
CA VAL A 100 -11.29 18.57 -22.60
C VAL A 100 -10.14 17.56 -22.77
N VAL A 101 -9.67 17.34 -24.00
CA VAL A 101 -8.60 16.39 -24.27
C VAL A 101 -7.28 16.84 -23.64
N VAL A 102 -6.94 18.12 -23.78
CA VAL A 102 -5.72 18.69 -23.17
C VAL A 102 -5.77 18.55 -21.65
N ASN A 103 -6.88 18.90 -21.00
CA ASN A 103 -7.06 18.74 -19.56
C ASN A 103 -6.93 17.26 -19.16
N ALA A 104 -7.61 16.33 -19.84
CA ALA A 104 -7.50 14.90 -19.54
C ALA A 104 -6.07 14.36 -19.65
N VAL A 105 -5.32 14.79 -20.67
CA VAL A 105 -3.91 14.41 -20.87
C VAL A 105 -3.03 15.02 -19.78
N ILE A 106 -3.20 16.30 -19.47
CA ILE A 106 -2.46 16.98 -18.40
C ILE A 106 -2.74 16.31 -17.05
N GLY A 107 -4.00 16.04 -16.73
CA GLY A 107 -4.43 15.34 -15.52
C GLY A 107 -3.80 13.96 -15.42
N PHE A 108 -3.83 13.16 -16.48
CA PHE A 108 -3.19 11.84 -16.52
C PHE A 108 -1.67 11.90 -16.29
N ILE A 109 -0.97 12.83 -16.95
CA ILE A 109 0.49 13.00 -16.78
C ILE A 109 0.81 13.48 -15.36
N GLN A 110 0.06 14.43 -14.82
CA GLN A 110 0.26 14.97 -13.47
C GLN A 110 0.02 13.90 -12.40
N GLU A 111 -1.05 13.12 -12.53
CA GLU A 111 -1.36 12.02 -11.61
C GLU A 111 -0.28 10.93 -11.65
N GLY A 112 0.21 10.58 -12.84
CA GLY A 112 1.28 9.59 -13.02
C GLY A 112 2.61 10.04 -12.41
N LYS A 113 3.00 11.30 -12.62
CA LYS A 113 4.20 11.88 -12.00
C LYS A 113 4.12 11.89 -10.48
N ALA A 114 2.95 12.23 -9.95
CA ALA A 114 2.75 12.32 -8.51
C ALA A 114 2.78 10.93 -7.84
N GLU A 115 2.15 9.92 -8.44
CA GLU A 115 2.24 8.53 -7.95
C GLU A 115 3.68 7.98 -8.05
N SER A 116 4.39 8.28 -9.13
CA SER A 116 5.79 7.84 -9.30
C SER A 116 6.71 8.39 -8.20
N ALA A 117 6.51 9.65 -7.79
CA ALA A 117 7.26 10.26 -6.70
C ALA A 117 6.99 9.55 -5.35
N LEU A 118 5.74 9.14 -5.12
CA LEU A 118 5.35 8.41 -3.91
C LEU A 118 5.88 6.98 -3.89
N ASP A 119 5.84 6.28 -5.03
CA ASP A 119 6.41 4.93 -5.17
C ASP A 119 7.93 4.95 -4.95
N ALA A 120 8.64 5.96 -5.46
CA ALA A 120 10.07 6.12 -5.22
C ALA A 120 10.40 6.27 -3.72
N ILE A 121 9.62 7.08 -2.99
CA ILE A 121 9.78 7.24 -1.54
C ILE A 121 9.52 5.92 -0.80
N ARG A 122 8.49 5.16 -1.20
CA ARG A 122 8.21 3.84 -0.61
C ARG A 122 9.37 2.87 -0.76
N ASN A 123 9.97 2.80 -1.95
CA ASN A 123 11.09 1.91 -2.24
C ASN A 123 12.37 2.28 -1.46
N MET A 124 12.57 3.56 -1.13
CA MET A 124 13.70 4.02 -0.32
C MET A 124 13.61 3.58 1.16
N LEU A 125 12.42 3.18 1.64
CA LEU A 125 12.17 2.78 3.02
C LEU A 125 11.99 1.25 3.17
N SER A 126 12.31 0.48 2.12
CA SER A 126 12.14 -0.97 2.13
C SER A 126 13.04 -1.62 3.19
N PRO A 127 12.47 -2.37 4.15
CA PRO A 127 13.26 -3.04 5.17
C PRO A 127 14.18 -4.10 4.56
N ARG A 128 15.39 -4.22 5.10
CA ARG A 128 16.35 -5.26 4.73
C ARG A 128 16.38 -6.37 5.78
N ALA A 129 16.75 -7.56 5.34
CA ALA A 129 16.90 -8.74 6.17
C ALA A 129 18.27 -9.37 5.94
N THR A 130 18.91 -9.83 7.01
CA THR A 130 20.14 -10.59 6.92
C THR A 130 19.82 -12.07 6.88
N VAL A 131 20.18 -12.73 5.78
CA VAL A 131 19.96 -14.17 5.58
C VAL A 131 21.27 -14.92 5.41
N ILE A 132 21.20 -16.23 5.55
CA ILE A 132 22.26 -17.16 5.16
C ILE A 132 21.71 -17.97 3.99
N ARG A 133 22.36 -17.87 2.83
CA ARG A 133 22.09 -18.68 1.64
C ARG A 133 23.40 -19.27 1.15
N GLU A 134 23.39 -20.57 0.82
CA GLU A 134 24.59 -21.30 0.42
C GLU A 134 25.78 -21.14 1.40
N GLY A 135 25.48 -21.08 2.70
CA GLY A 135 26.45 -20.92 3.79
C GLY A 135 27.07 -19.51 3.89
N ARG A 136 26.64 -18.58 3.04
CA ARG A 136 27.12 -17.20 3.04
C ARG A 136 26.07 -16.27 3.62
N ARG A 137 26.52 -15.38 4.51
CA ARG A 137 25.68 -14.32 5.08
C ARG A 137 25.53 -13.22 4.04
N CYS A 138 24.30 -12.92 3.64
CA CYS A 138 23.98 -11.86 2.69
C CYS A 138 22.82 -11.00 3.21
N GLU A 139 22.80 -9.74 2.80
CA GLU A 139 21.71 -8.83 3.08
C GLU A 139 20.79 -8.77 1.84
N ILE A 140 19.51 -9.06 2.03
CA ILE A 140 18.50 -9.04 0.98
C ILE A 140 17.37 -8.09 1.36
N GLU A 141 16.58 -7.66 0.39
CA GLU A 141 15.32 -6.98 0.68
C GLU A 141 14.38 -7.95 1.42
N ALA A 142 13.77 -7.51 2.51
CA ALA A 142 12.86 -8.34 3.30
C ALA A 142 11.68 -8.85 2.46
N ALA A 143 11.32 -8.13 1.39
CA ALA A 143 10.29 -8.53 0.41
C ALA A 143 10.63 -9.82 -0.36
N ASN A 144 11.91 -10.17 -0.48
CA ASN A 144 12.37 -11.35 -1.22
C ASN A 144 12.59 -12.57 -0.31
N LEU A 145 12.20 -12.48 0.96
CA LEU A 145 12.19 -13.60 1.88
C LEU A 145 11.13 -14.62 1.47
N VAL A 146 11.48 -15.90 1.57
CA VAL A 146 10.58 -17.03 1.32
C VAL A 146 10.60 -17.99 2.50
N SER A 147 9.53 -18.78 2.66
CA SER A 147 9.51 -19.84 3.68
C SER A 147 10.68 -20.81 3.47
N GLY A 148 11.41 -21.10 4.55
CA GLY A 148 12.64 -21.89 4.57
C GLY A 148 13.93 -21.08 4.53
N ASP A 149 13.88 -19.77 4.26
CA ASP A 149 15.06 -18.91 4.37
C ASP A 149 15.60 -18.92 5.80
N LEU A 150 16.93 -18.91 5.91
CA LEU A 150 17.63 -18.87 7.19
C LEU A 150 17.96 -17.42 7.54
N VAL A 151 17.29 -16.85 8.54
CA VAL A 151 17.40 -15.44 8.92
C VAL A 151 18.24 -15.30 10.19
N VAL A 152 19.09 -14.27 10.23
CA VAL A 152 19.83 -13.86 11.43
C VAL A 152 19.27 -12.56 11.96
N LEU A 153 18.87 -12.57 13.23
CA LEU A 153 18.32 -11.43 13.95
C LEU A 153 19.38 -10.85 14.90
N ASN A 154 19.56 -9.54 14.86
CA ASN A 154 20.45 -8.78 15.73
C ASN A 154 19.68 -7.67 16.47
N PRO A 155 20.25 -7.09 17.54
CA PRO A 155 19.60 -5.98 18.25
C PRO A 155 19.33 -4.80 17.32
N GLY A 156 18.13 -4.24 17.41
CA GLY A 156 17.66 -3.15 16.55
C GLY A 156 16.95 -3.61 15.28
N ASP A 157 17.05 -4.88 14.91
CA ASP A 157 16.37 -5.41 13.74
C ASP A 157 14.85 -5.47 13.99
N ARG A 158 14.07 -5.06 12.98
CA ARG A 158 12.66 -5.46 12.90
C ARG A 158 12.59 -6.85 12.32
N VAL A 159 11.87 -7.74 12.99
CA VAL A 159 11.69 -9.12 12.52
C VAL A 159 10.96 -9.10 11.17
N PRO A 160 11.56 -9.64 10.09
CA PRO A 160 11.09 -9.36 8.72
C PRO A 160 9.97 -10.29 8.23
N ALA A 161 9.78 -11.45 8.89
CA ALA A 161 8.78 -12.47 8.60
C ALA A 161 8.54 -13.30 9.87
N ASP A 162 7.57 -14.20 9.89
CA ASP A 162 7.40 -15.10 11.04
C ASP A 162 8.48 -16.20 10.98
N ILE A 163 9.23 -16.35 12.07
CA ILE A 163 10.45 -17.15 12.14
C ILE A 163 10.37 -18.13 13.30
N ARG A 164 10.69 -19.40 13.02
CA ARG A 164 10.94 -20.42 14.04
C ARG A 164 12.41 -20.40 14.45
N LEU A 165 12.67 -20.05 15.71
CA LEU A 165 14.01 -19.92 16.26
C LEU A 165 14.60 -21.29 16.61
N PHE A 166 15.87 -21.52 16.29
CA PHE A 166 16.57 -22.74 16.72
C PHE A 166 17.90 -22.45 17.41
N LYS A 167 18.48 -21.27 17.18
CA LYS A 167 19.69 -20.81 17.88
C LYS A 167 19.43 -19.45 18.48
N VAL A 168 19.47 -19.37 19.80
CA VAL A 168 19.13 -18.16 20.54
C VAL A 168 20.24 -17.81 21.53
N LYS A 169 20.60 -16.52 21.60
CA LYS A 169 21.56 -15.98 22.56
C LYS A 169 20.94 -14.75 23.22
N THR A 170 20.38 -14.94 24.42
CA THR A 170 19.76 -13.88 25.26
C THR A 170 18.83 -12.96 24.47
N LEU A 171 18.04 -13.53 23.56
CA LEU A 171 17.17 -12.77 22.67
C LEU A 171 15.96 -12.25 23.44
N LYS A 172 15.73 -10.94 23.34
CA LYS A 172 14.52 -10.28 23.83
C LYS A 172 13.84 -9.54 22.71
N VAL A 173 12.55 -9.77 22.53
CA VAL A 173 11.74 -9.19 21.46
C VAL A 173 10.58 -8.42 22.07
N GLU A 174 10.34 -7.21 21.59
CA GLU A 174 9.17 -6.40 21.97
C GLU A 174 8.01 -6.74 21.02
N GLU A 175 6.98 -7.37 21.58
CA GLU A 175 5.85 -7.92 20.83
C GLU A 175 4.56 -7.08 20.97
N ALA A 176 4.69 -5.83 21.43
CA ALA A 176 3.58 -4.90 21.63
C ALA A 176 2.67 -4.75 20.41
N ALA A 177 3.22 -4.91 19.20
CA ALA A 177 2.46 -4.87 17.96
C ALA A 177 1.43 -6.01 17.80
N LEU A 178 1.58 -7.12 18.53
CA LEU A 178 0.72 -8.31 18.47
C LEU A 178 -0.01 -8.57 19.78
N THR A 179 0.65 -8.35 20.93
CA THR A 179 0.09 -8.65 22.26
C THR A 179 -0.46 -7.41 22.96
N GLY A 180 -0.04 -6.21 22.56
CA GLY A 180 -0.36 -4.96 23.26
C GLY A 180 0.49 -4.70 24.50
N GLU A 181 1.41 -5.60 24.85
CA GLU A 181 2.29 -5.47 26.02
C GLU A 181 3.68 -5.00 25.60
N SER A 182 4.18 -3.93 26.22
CA SER A 182 5.49 -3.33 25.91
C SER A 182 6.67 -3.99 26.63
N VAL A 183 6.43 -4.97 27.50
CA VAL A 183 7.51 -5.66 28.22
C VAL A 183 8.20 -6.62 27.24
N PRO A 184 9.52 -6.50 26.99
CA PRO A 184 10.22 -7.40 26.09
C PRO A 184 10.19 -8.83 26.60
N VAL A 185 9.81 -9.77 25.72
CA VAL A 185 9.69 -11.19 26.02
C VAL A 185 11.00 -11.90 25.68
N GLU A 186 11.48 -12.73 26.61
CA GLU A 186 12.65 -13.57 26.39
C GLU A 186 12.27 -14.78 25.52
N LYS A 187 13.09 -15.03 24.49
CA LYS A 187 12.84 -16.10 23.52
C LYS A 187 13.80 -17.26 23.73
N HIS A 188 13.37 -18.46 23.36
CA HIS A 188 14.19 -19.68 23.42
C HIS A 188 13.90 -20.59 22.23
N ALA A 189 14.70 -21.64 22.02
CA ALA A 189 14.53 -22.54 20.88
C ALA A 189 13.52 -23.67 21.14
N ASP A 190 13.19 -23.95 22.40
CA ASP A 190 12.37 -25.11 22.77
C ASP A 190 10.96 -25.08 22.19
N ALA A 191 10.46 -26.26 21.83
CA ALA A 191 9.09 -26.44 21.38
C ALA A 191 8.12 -26.26 22.56
N VAL A 192 6.97 -25.65 22.28
CA VAL A 192 5.89 -25.42 23.25
C VAL A 192 4.62 -26.18 22.86
N GLN A 193 3.62 -26.22 23.73
CA GLN A 193 2.39 -26.96 23.44
C GLN A 193 1.65 -26.38 22.22
N ALA A 194 0.98 -27.25 21.45
CA ALA A 194 0.30 -26.84 20.22
C ALA A 194 -0.82 -25.80 20.45
N ASP A 195 -1.45 -25.83 21.63
CA ASP A 195 -2.51 -24.92 22.08
C ASP A 195 -1.99 -23.66 22.80
N ALA A 196 -0.67 -23.46 22.87
CA ALA A 196 -0.06 -22.28 23.47
C ALA A 196 -0.59 -20.98 22.85
N SER A 197 -0.88 -20.00 23.70
CA SER A 197 -1.29 -18.65 23.30
C SER A 197 -0.16 -17.95 22.54
N LEU A 198 -0.46 -16.91 21.76
CA LEU A 198 0.55 -16.22 20.94
C LEU A 198 1.74 -15.70 21.78
N GLY A 199 1.47 -15.20 22.99
CA GLY A 199 2.50 -14.70 23.91
C GLY A 199 3.38 -15.79 24.52
N ASP A 200 2.89 -17.03 24.61
CA ASP A 200 3.61 -18.17 25.20
C ASP A 200 4.44 -18.95 24.17
N ARG A 201 4.40 -18.55 22.89
CA ARG A 201 5.16 -19.16 21.80
C ARG A 201 6.58 -18.59 21.75
N TYR A 202 7.36 -18.81 22.81
CA TYR A 202 8.74 -18.29 22.94
C TYR A 202 9.72 -18.82 21.87
N GLY A 203 9.37 -19.93 21.21
CA GLY A 203 10.05 -20.50 20.05
C GLY A 203 9.96 -19.68 18.76
N MET A 204 9.13 -18.63 18.75
CA MET A 204 8.76 -17.86 17.57
C MET A 204 9.21 -16.40 17.69
N ALA A 205 9.59 -15.82 16.56
CA ALA A 205 9.72 -14.38 16.38
C ALA A 205 8.77 -13.93 15.26
N TYR A 206 7.97 -12.90 15.51
CA TYR A 206 6.87 -12.51 14.62
C TYR A 206 7.18 -11.27 13.79
N ALA A 207 6.68 -11.25 12.55
CA ALA A 207 6.87 -10.14 11.61
C ALA A 207 6.45 -8.79 12.22
N GLY A 208 7.32 -7.79 12.11
CA GLY A 208 7.08 -6.42 12.55
C GLY A 208 7.44 -6.11 14.02
N THR A 209 7.75 -7.13 14.82
CA THR A 209 8.26 -6.97 16.19
C THR A 209 9.71 -6.47 16.20
N LEU A 210 10.16 -5.89 17.32
CA LEU A 210 11.48 -5.28 17.43
C LEU A 210 12.39 -6.15 18.30
N VAL A 211 13.58 -6.48 17.81
CA VAL A 211 14.61 -7.14 18.61
C VAL A 211 15.29 -6.12 19.50
N VAL A 212 15.05 -6.21 20.81
CA VAL A 212 15.60 -5.27 21.80
C VAL A 212 17.00 -5.66 22.21
N ASN A 213 17.27 -6.96 22.35
CA ASN A 213 18.57 -7.47 22.79
C ASN A 213 18.81 -8.89 22.26
N GLY A 214 20.08 -9.29 22.26
CA GLY A 214 20.53 -10.62 21.91
C GLY A 214 20.59 -10.87 20.41
N GLN A 215 20.91 -12.11 20.06
CA GLN A 215 20.98 -12.55 18.67
C GLN A 215 20.27 -13.88 18.54
N ALA A 216 19.66 -14.11 17.39
CA ALA A 216 19.09 -15.40 17.09
C ALA A 216 19.18 -15.76 15.61
N THR A 217 19.04 -17.05 15.34
CA THR A 217 18.94 -17.60 14.01
C THR A 217 17.74 -18.52 13.95
N GLY A 218 16.98 -18.41 12.87
CA GLY A 218 15.75 -19.16 12.68
C GLY A 218 15.37 -19.29 11.21
N TRP A 219 14.43 -20.19 10.95
CA TRP A 219 13.87 -20.37 9.60
C TRP A 219 12.58 -19.59 9.46
N VAL A 220 12.41 -18.93 8.31
CA VAL A 220 11.14 -18.31 7.94
C VAL A 220 10.09 -19.40 7.78
N VAL A 221 8.99 -19.31 8.52
CA VAL A 221 7.87 -20.26 8.41
C VAL A 221 6.70 -19.66 7.63
N ALA A 222 6.45 -18.36 7.79
CA ALA A 222 5.39 -17.66 7.08
C ALA A 222 5.83 -16.27 6.62
N THR A 223 5.34 -15.86 5.45
CA THR A 223 5.64 -14.60 4.79
C THR A 223 4.36 -13.84 4.43
N GLY A 224 4.47 -12.52 4.32
CA GLY A 224 3.44 -11.61 3.83
C GLY A 224 2.08 -11.82 4.50
N ALA A 225 1.08 -12.11 3.68
CA ALA A 225 -0.31 -12.30 4.07
C ALA A 225 -0.55 -13.52 4.98
N ASN A 226 0.41 -14.43 5.11
CA ASN A 226 0.31 -15.66 5.89
C ASN A 226 0.95 -15.55 7.28
N THR A 227 1.63 -14.43 7.57
CA THR A 227 2.13 -14.11 8.92
C THR A 227 0.99 -13.79 9.88
N GLU A 228 1.23 -13.86 11.19
CA GLU A 228 0.25 -13.45 12.21
C GLU A 228 -0.19 -11.99 12.02
N LEU A 229 0.76 -11.09 11.75
CA LEU A 229 0.47 -9.70 11.42
C LEU A 229 -0.33 -9.58 10.10
N GLY A 230 -0.07 -10.47 9.13
CA GLY A 230 -0.83 -10.56 7.89
C GLY A 230 -2.27 -11.01 8.10
N ASN A 231 -2.50 -11.98 8.97
CA ASN A 231 -3.83 -12.45 9.35
C ASN A 231 -4.63 -11.35 10.05
N ILE A 232 -4.01 -10.62 10.98
CA ILE A 232 -4.63 -9.44 11.62
C ILE A 232 -5.02 -8.40 10.57
N ASN A 233 -4.13 -8.08 9.62
CA ASN A 233 -4.43 -7.12 8.55
C ASN A 233 -5.57 -7.58 7.63
N LYS A 234 -5.68 -8.87 7.31
CA LYS A 234 -6.82 -9.41 6.54
C LYS A 234 -8.14 -9.19 7.28
N MET A 235 -8.16 -9.40 8.59
CA MET A 235 -9.36 -9.16 9.41
C MET A 235 -9.72 -7.68 9.45
N LEU A 236 -8.73 -6.79 9.57
CA LEU A 236 -8.95 -5.34 9.56
C LEU A 236 -9.35 -4.80 8.18
N ALA A 237 -8.84 -5.38 7.09
CA ALA A 237 -9.18 -4.96 5.73
C ALA A 237 -10.65 -5.24 5.36
N ALA A 238 -11.34 -6.12 6.11
CA ALA A 238 -12.78 -6.32 5.99
C ALA A 238 -13.59 -5.11 6.52
N ILE A 239 -12.96 -4.20 7.28
CA ILE A 239 -13.56 -2.97 7.75
C ILE A 239 -13.42 -1.94 6.63
N GLY A 240 -14.55 -1.60 5.99
CA GLY A 240 -14.58 -0.73 4.80
C GLY A 240 -13.84 0.60 4.97
N ASP A 241 -13.22 1.07 3.89
CA ASP A 241 -12.40 2.29 3.88
C ASP A 241 -13.27 3.53 4.21
N VAL A 242 -13.01 4.13 5.37
CA VAL A 242 -13.58 5.43 5.74
C VAL A 242 -12.67 6.50 5.16
N GLY A 243 -13.15 7.25 4.15
CA GLY A 243 -12.36 8.28 3.48
C GLY A 243 -11.66 9.25 4.45
N THR A 244 -10.41 9.61 4.15
CA THR A 244 -9.54 10.39 5.05
C THR A 244 -10.11 11.79 5.32
N PRO A 245 -9.85 12.39 6.51
CA PRO A 245 -10.30 13.74 6.83
C PRO A 245 -9.88 14.79 5.78
N MET A 246 -8.69 14.63 5.19
CA MET A 246 -8.20 15.52 4.13
C MET A 246 -9.02 15.39 2.85
N MET A 247 -9.35 14.17 2.40
CA MET A 247 -10.23 13.97 1.25
C MET A 247 -11.61 14.60 1.48
N ARG A 248 -12.15 14.54 2.70
CA ARG A 248 -13.42 15.20 3.04
C ARG A 248 -13.32 16.73 2.91
N GLN A 249 -12.24 17.32 3.40
CA GLN A 249 -12.00 18.77 3.28
C GLN A 249 -11.81 19.20 1.82
N ILE A 250 -11.09 18.42 1.01
CA ILE A 250 -10.93 18.67 -0.42
C ILE A 250 -12.29 18.64 -1.12
N ASN A 251 -13.09 17.59 -0.88
CA ASN A 251 -14.42 17.49 -1.46
C ASN A 251 -15.29 18.69 -1.07
N HIS A 252 -15.24 19.11 0.20
CA HIS A 252 -15.97 20.29 0.65
C HIS A 252 -15.50 21.58 -0.05
N PHE A 253 -14.20 21.78 -0.20
CA PHE A 253 -13.63 22.91 -0.95
C PHE A 253 -14.06 22.87 -2.42
N SER A 254 -14.00 21.71 -3.07
CA SER A 254 -14.46 21.51 -4.45
C SER A 254 -15.94 21.85 -4.62
N TYR A 255 -16.80 21.45 -3.67
CA TYR A 255 -18.21 21.81 -3.67
C TYR A 255 -18.43 23.32 -3.48
N LEU A 256 -17.72 23.94 -2.55
CA LEU A 256 -17.80 25.38 -2.33
C LEU A 256 -17.39 26.16 -3.58
N LEU A 257 -16.27 25.78 -4.20
CA LEU A 257 -15.77 26.43 -5.41
C LEU A 257 -16.74 26.22 -6.58
N ALA A 258 -17.26 25.00 -6.77
CA ALA A 258 -18.27 24.71 -7.78
C ALA A 258 -19.53 25.56 -7.59
N LEU A 259 -20.00 25.74 -6.35
CA LEU A 259 -21.13 26.60 -6.02
C LEU A 259 -20.85 28.07 -6.40
N VAL A 260 -19.68 28.60 -6.04
CA VAL A 260 -19.28 29.98 -6.37
C VAL A 260 -19.22 30.17 -7.89
N ILE A 261 -18.58 29.24 -8.61
CA ILE A 261 -18.50 29.28 -10.08
C ILE A 261 -19.91 29.26 -10.69
N LEU A 262 -20.81 28.40 -10.19
CA LEU A 262 -22.18 28.31 -10.69
C LEU A 262 -22.98 29.60 -10.45
N VAL A 263 -22.83 30.22 -9.27
CA VAL A 263 -23.49 31.50 -8.95
C VAL A 263 -22.99 32.60 -9.90
N VAL A 264 -21.68 32.73 -10.08
CA VAL A 264 -21.08 33.71 -10.98
C VAL A 264 -21.51 33.47 -12.43
N ALA A 265 -21.48 32.21 -12.88
CA ALA A 265 -21.94 31.80 -14.21
C ALA A 265 -23.41 32.19 -14.46
N THR A 266 -24.28 31.95 -13.49
CA THR A 266 -25.71 32.28 -13.57
C THR A 266 -25.92 33.80 -13.63
N LEU A 267 -25.20 34.55 -12.79
CA LEU A 267 -25.26 36.02 -12.79
C LEU A 267 -24.79 36.60 -14.12
N VAL A 268 -23.67 36.11 -14.66
CA VAL A 268 -23.15 36.55 -15.97
C VAL A 268 -24.12 36.19 -17.09
N PHE A 269 -24.69 34.98 -17.08
CA PHE A 269 -25.68 34.56 -18.07
C PHE A 269 -26.92 35.47 -18.06
N PHE A 270 -27.49 35.71 -16.88
CA PHE A 270 -28.69 36.52 -16.75
C PHE A 270 -28.43 37.98 -17.07
N PHE A 271 -27.29 38.53 -16.64
CA PHE A 271 -26.90 39.90 -16.98
C PHE A 271 -26.72 40.08 -18.49
N GLY A 272 -26.03 39.17 -19.17
CA GLY A 272 -25.83 39.28 -20.62
C GLY A 272 -27.11 39.14 -21.44
N THR A 273 -28.01 38.23 -21.03
CA THR A 273 -29.29 38.02 -21.74
C THR A 273 -30.32 39.11 -21.43
N ALA A 274 -30.54 39.44 -20.15
CA ALA A 274 -31.59 40.36 -19.73
C ALA A 274 -31.21 41.84 -19.82
N VAL A 275 -29.92 42.19 -19.63
CA VAL A 275 -29.47 43.59 -19.60
C VAL A 275 -28.78 43.99 -20.91
N ARG A 276 -27.89 43.15 -21.44
CA ARG A 276 -27.19 43.44 -22.71
C ARG A 276 -27.97 43.02 -23.97
N GLY A 277 -28.99 42.16 -23.84
CA GLY A 277 -29.76 41.66 -24.97
C GLY A 277 -28.98 40.69 -25.87
N GLU A 278 -27.93 40.06 -25.35
CA GLU A 278 -27.11 39.10 -26.09
C GLU A 278 -27.90 37.81 -26.38
N SER A 279 -27.54 37.15 -27.49
CA SER A 279 -28.15 35.86 -27.85
C SER A 279 -27.89 34.81 -26.76
N LEU A 280 -28.93 34.03 -26.43
CA LEU A 280 -28.87 32.92 -25.47
C LEU A 280 -27.70 31.97 -25.77
N ILE A 281 -27.44 31.69 -27.04
CA ILE A 281 -26.36 30.77 -27.45
C ILE A 281 -24.97 31.36 -27.18
N ASN A 282 -24.79 32.66 -27.45
CA ASN A 282 -23.51 33.35 -27.23
C ASN A 282 -23.21 33.45 -25.73
N MET A 283 -24.22 33.77 -24.93
CA MET A 283 -24.08 33.82 -23.48
C MET A 283 -23.83 32.44 -22.87
N PHE A 284 -24.47 31.39 -23.40
CA PHE A 284 -24.19 30.02 -22.99
C PHE A 284 -22.73 29.64 -23.26
N MET A 285 -22.22 29.90 -24.48
CA MET A 285 -20.82 29.61 -24.83
C MET A 285 -19.82 30.37 -23.97
N LEU A 286 -20.07 31.67 -23.73
CA LEU A 286 -19.21 32.50 -22.87
C LEU A 286 -19.16 31.97 -21.44
N VAL A 287 -20.31 31.58 -20.89
CA VAL A 287 -20.42 31.06 -19.52
C VAL A 287 -19.74 29.69 -19.41
N VAL A 288 -19.90 28.81 -20.39
CA VAL A 288 -19.17 27.52 -20.42
C VAL A 288 -17.67 27.76 -20.46
N ALA A 289 -17.17 28.69 -21.30
CA ALA A 289 -15.75 29.03 -21.37
C ALA A 289 -15.22 29.61 -20.05
N LEU A 290 -16.01 30.46 -19.37
CA LEU A 290 -15.68 31.00 -18.05
C LEU A 290 -15.58 29.88 -16.99
N VAL A 291 -16.55 28.98 -16.97
CA VAL A 291 -16.57 27.83 -16.04
C VAL A 291 -15.35 26.95 -16.28
N ALA A 292 -15.00 26.68 -17.55
CA ALA A 292 -13.83 25.90 -17.93
C ALA A 292 -12.52 26.55 -17.44
N ALA A 293 -12.37 27.86 -17.62
CA ALA A 293 -11.17 28.60 -17.19
C ALA A 293 -11.01 28.69 -15.67
N ALA A 294 -12.10 28.58 -14.92
CA ALA A 294 -12.10 28.66 -13.46
C ALA A 294 -11.76 27.34 -12.76
N ILE A 295 -11.57 26.24 -13.50
CA ILE A 295 -11.31 24.92 -12.93
C ILE A 295 -9.87 24.85 -12.41
N PRO A 296 -9.65 24.59 -11.11
CA PRO A 296 -8.32 24.39 -10.56
C PRO A 296 -7.85 22.95 -10.83
N GLU A 297 -7.52 22.66 -12.09
CA GLU A 297 -7.06 21.35 -12.55
C GLU A 297 -5.75 20.92 -11.85
N GLY A 298 -4.98 21.88 -11.34
CA GLY A 298 -3.73 21.63 -10.61
C GLY A 298 -3.89 21.21 -9.14
N LEU A 299 -5.09 21.30 -8.54
CA LEU A 299 -5.26 21.00 -7.10
C LEU A 299 -4.84 19.58 -6.71
N PRO A 300 -5.30 18.50 -7.38
CA PRO A 300 -4.90 17.14 -7.03
C PRO A 300 -3.38 16.93 -7.15
N ALA A 301 -2.76 17.54 -8.16
CA ALA A 301 -1.32 17.47 -8.38
C ALA A 301 -0.53 18.21 -7.29
N ILE A 302 -0.92 19.47 -7.00
CA ILE A 302 -0.32 20.28 -5.93
C ILE A 302 -0.44 19.56 -4.60
N MET A 303 -1.61 18.98 -4.30
CA MET A 303 -1.83 18.23 -3.08
C MET A 303 -0.91 17.02 -3.00
N THR A 304 -0.87 16.18 -4.03
CA THR A 304 -0.04 14.96 -4.01
C THR A 304 1.45 15.30 -3.86
N VAL A 305 1.93 16.36 -4.53
CA VAL A 305 3.29 16.88 -4.36
C VAL A 305 3.51 17.40 -2.94
N THR A 306 2.58 18.17 -2.39
CA THR A 306 2.66 18.71 -1.02
C THR A 306 2.71 17.58 0.01
N LEU A 307 1.89 16.54 -0.14
CA LEU A 307 1.94 15.36 0.71
C LEU A 307 3.25 14.60 0.55
N ALA A 308 3.73 14.39 -0.68
CA ALA A 308 5.00 13.72 -0.94
C ALA A 308 6.17 14.43 -0.25
N LEU A 309 6.20 15.77 -0.31
CA LEU A 309 7.18 16.59 0.41
C LEU A 309 7.01 16.46 1.94
N GLY A 310 5.77 16.43 2.44
CA GLY A 310 5.48 16.17 3.85
C GLY A 310 5.99 14.81 4.32
N VAL A 311 5.76 13.76 3.54
CA VAL A 311 6.26 12.40 3.78
C VAL A 311 7.78 12.39 3.78
N GLN A 312 8.42 13.04 2.80
CA GLN A 312 9.87 13.15 2.73
C GLN A 312 10.45 13.84 3.98
N ARG A 313 9.78 14.88 4.48
CA ARG A 313 10.19 15.60 5.70
C ARG A 313 10.01 14.75 6.96
N MET A 314 8.92 14.01 7.06
CA MET A 314 8.64 13.07 8.16
C MET A 314 9.62 11.87 8.15
N ALA A 315 9.94 11.34 6.97
CA ALA A 315 10.91 10.25 6.81
C ALA A 315 12.32 10.66 7.29
N ARG A 316 12.74 11.91 7.02
CA ARG A 316 14.00 12.46 7.57
C ARG A 316 14.00 12.57 9.10
N GLN A 317 12.83 12.56 9.73
CA GLN A 317 12.65 12.54 11.19
C GLN A 317 12.32 11.14 11.72
N HIS A 318 12.61 10.09 10.95
CA HIS A 318 12.38 8.68 11.31
C HIS A 318 10.90 8.29 11.50
N ALA A 319 9.96 9.04 10.92
CA ALA A 319 8.55 8.70 10.89
C ALA A 319 8.15 8.04 9.56
N ILE A 320 7.52 6.86 9.62
CA ILE A 320 7.09 6.08 8.44
C ILE A 320 5.58 6.20 8.26
N ILE A 321 5.14 6.65 7.09
CA ILE A 321 3.72 6.86 6.77
C ILE A 321 3.21 5.69 5.92
N ARG A 322 2.14 5.02 6.40
CA ARG A 322 1.56 3.83 5.75
C ARG A 322 0.50 4.14 4.68
N ARG A 323 -0.23 5.26 4.80
CA ARG A 323 -1.29 5.69 3.86
C ARG A 323 -1.28 7.21 3.70
N LEU A 324 -1.50 7.64 2.46
CA LEU A 324 -1.66 9.04 2.04
C LEU A 324 -3.14 9.38 1.92
#